data_AF-A0A934ZSP8-F1
#
_entry.id   AF-A0A934ZSP8-F1
#
_cell.length_a   1.000
_cell.length_b   1.000
_cell.length_c   1.000
_cell.angle_alpha   90.00
_cell.angle_beta   90.00
_cell.angle_gamma   90.00
#
_symmetry.space_group_name_H-M   'P 1'
#
loop_
_entity.id
_entity.type
_entity.pdbx_description
1 polymer ?
#
loop_
_entity_poly.entity_id
_entity_poly.type
_entity_poly.pdbx_seq_one_letter_code
_entity_poly.pdbx_strand_id
1 'polypeptide(L)' 'MRTWEHDGATHHHIIDPATSESSTSDVISTYVLARTALIADVMATILLIRPELDHELSKKFHLQTILLRKDQIL' A
#
# COMPACT_ATOMS: atom_id res chain seq x y z
N MET A 1 -5.95 6.65 6.88
CA MET A 1 -4.68 7.20 6.36
C MET A 1 -4.38 8.52 7.04
N ARG A 2 -3.09 8.90 7.15
CA ARG A 2 -2.66 10.26 7.49
C ARG A 2 -2.43 11.04 6.20
N THR A 3 -3.22 12.09 5.98
CA THR A 3 -3.23 12.94 4.79
C THR A 3 -3.08 14.42 5.17
N TRP A 4 -2.61 15.24 4.23
CA TRP A 4 -2.60 16.71 4.35
C TRP A 4 -2.79 17.33 2.97
N GLU A 5 -3.09 18.62 2.93
CA GLU A 5 -3.20 19.39 1.69
C GLU A 5 -2.09 20.45 1.62
N HIS A 6 -1.48 20.60 0.45
CA HIS A 6 -0.49 21.63 0.16
C HIS A 6 -0.62 22.04 -1.31
N ASP A 7 -0.65 23.34 -1.60
CA ASP A 7 -0.79 23.90 -2.96
C ASP A 7 -1.92 23.28 -3.80
N GLY A 8 -3.05 22.98 -3.17
CA GLY A 8 -4.23 22.39 -3.83
C GLY A 8 -4.12 20.90 -4.15
N ALA A 9 -3.03 20.23 -3.76
CA ALA A 9 -2.85 18.79 -3.87
C ALA A 9 -3.02 18.10 -2.52
N THR A 10 -3.68 16.94 -2.51
CA THR A 10 -3.74 16.06 -1.34
C THR A 10 -2.56 15.10 -1.34
N HIS A 11 -1.82 15.08 -0.24
CA HIS A 11 -0.68 14.22 0.00
C HIS A 11 -0.96 13.22 1.11
N HIS A 12 -0.17 12.14 1.17
CA HIS A 12 -0.17 11.21 2.29
C HIS A 12 1.23 10.74 2.66
N HIS A 13 1.34 10.20 3.87
CA HIS A 13 2.62 9.90 4.54
C HIS A 13 3.38 8.69 3.99
N ILE A 14 2.86 7.99 2.97
CA ILE A 14 3.54 6.84 2.37
C ILE A 14 4.18 7.33 1.07
N ILE A 15 5.50 7.36 1.06
CA ILE A 15 6.32 7.92 -0.02
C ILE A 15 6.75 6.79 -0.95
N ASP A 16 6.60 7.01 -2.26
CA ASP A 16 7.21 6.15 -3.27
C ASP A 16 8.70 6.52 -3.40
N PRO A 17 9.63 5.63 -3.03
CA PRO A 17 11.06 5.92 -3.08
C PRO A 17 11.60 6.13 -4.51
N ALA A 18 10.89 5.71 -5.56
CA ALA A 18 11.31 5.94 -6.94
C ALA A 18 11.08 7.40 -7.39
N THR A 19 10.08 8.07 -6.82
CA THR A 19 9.70 9.44 -7.18
C THR A 19 9.99 10.46 -6.08
N SER A 20 10.20 10.00 -4.85
CA SER A 20 10.28 10.83 -3.63
C SER A 20 9.00 11.59 -3.30
N GLU A 21 7.88 11.26 -3.96
CA GLU A 21 6.56 11.85 -3.75
C GLU A 21 5.62 10.89 -3.01
N SER A 22 4.45 11.37 -2.57
CA SER A 22 3.40 10.46 -2.07
C SER A 22 3.02 9.43 -3.14
N SER A 23 2.78 8.18 -2.72
CA SER A 23 2.41 7.12 -3.67
C SER A 23 1.16 7.49 -4.48
N THR A 24 1.23 7.27 -5.79
CA THR A 24 0.12 7.54 -6.73
C THR A 24 -0.73 6.30 -7.02
N SER A 25 -0.48 5.20 -6.30
CA SER A 25 -1.24 3.95 -6.38
C SER A 25 -2.75 4.18 -6.22
N ASP A 26 -3.54 3.36 -6.93
CA ASP A 26 -4.99 3.34 -6.81
C ASP A 26 -5.47 2.53 -5.58
N VAL A 27 -4.55 1.84 -4.90
CA VAL A 27 -4.80 1.17 -3.63
C VAL A 27 -4.88 2.18 -2.49
N ILE A 28 -6.02 2.19 -1.80
CA ILE A 28 -6.32 3.11 -0.69
C ILE A 28 -6.21 2.45 0.68
N SER A 29 -6.25 1.11 0.72
CA SER A 29 -5.99 0.35 1.94
C SER A 29 -5.48 -1.04 1.60
N THR A 30 -4.59 -1.55 2.45
CA THR A 30 -4.06 -2.91 2.36
C THR A 30 -4.30 -3.62 3.68
N TYR A 31 -4.89 -4.80 3.61
CA TYR A 31 -4.87 -5.77 4.71
C TYR A 31 -3.87 -6.86 4.36
N VAL A 32 -3.01 -7.21 5.32
CA VAL A 32 -2.04 -8.29 5.18
C VAL A 32 -2.07 -9.17 6.42
N LEU A 33 -2.37 -10.45 6.23
CA LEU A 33 -2.14 -11.48 7.23
C LEU A 33 -0.84 -12.22 6.89
N ALA A 34 0.05 -12.35 7.88
CA ALA A 34 1.34 -13.01 7.74
C ALA A 34 1.74 -13.73 9.03
N ARG A 35 2.83 -14.50 8.97
CA ARG A 35 3.39 -15.22 10.13
C ARG A 35 3.76 -14.30 11.29
N THR A 36 4.17 -13.07 11.02
CA THR A 36 4.55 -12.09 12.05
C THR A 36 4.00 -10.72 11.70
N ALA A 37 3.76 -9.89 12.73
CA ALA A 37 3.36 -8.51 12.56
C ALA A 37 4.40 -7.70 11.76
N LEU A 38 5.70 -8.00 11.93
CA LEU A 38 6.77 -7.37 11.16
C LEU A 38 6.59 -7.61 9.65
N ILE A 39 6.34 -8.85 9.25
CA ILE A 39 6.15 -9.16 7.82
C ILE A 39 4.85 -8.50 7.33
N ALA A 40 3.77 -8.57 8.10
CA ALA A 40 2.51 -7.95 7.72
C ALA A 40 2.64 -6.44 7.48
N ASP A 41 3.30 -5.73 8.40
CA ASP A 41 3.48 -4.27 8.33
C ASP A 41 4.38 -3.83 7.16
N VAL A 42 5.49 -4.55 6.95
CA VAL A 42 6.39 -4.30 5.81
C VAL A 42 5.65 -4.53 4.49
N MET A 43 4.93 -5.64 4.37
CA MET A 43 4.23 -5.99 3.13
C MET A 43 3.04 -5.07 2.87
N ALA A 44 2.33 -4.60 3.90
CA ALA A 44 1.26 -3.63 3.75
C ALA A 44 1.78 -2.34 3.08
N THR A 45 2.92 -1.83 3.54
CA THR A 45 3.55 -0.64 2.94
C THR A 45 4.01 -0.91 1.50
N ILE A 46 4.68 -2.04 1.25
CA ILE A 46 5.16 -2.41 -0.09
C ILE A 46 3.99 -2.51 -1.07
N LEU A 47 2.92 -3.22 -0.70
CA LEU A 47 1.77 -3.47 -1.58
C LEU A 47 0.89 -2.25 -1.79
N LEU A 48 0.95 -1.27 -0.88
CA LEU A 48 0.33 0.03 -1.11
C LEU A 48 1.05 0.80 -2.22
N ILE A 49 2.40 0.75 -2.25
CA ILE A 49 3.21 1.45 -3.24
C ILE A 49 3.29 0.68 -4.57
N ARG A 50 3.42 -0.66 -4.50
CA ARG A 50 3.70 -1.57 -5.63
C ARG A 50 2.71 -2.76 -5.62
N PRO A 51 1.41 -2.53 -5.87
CA PRO A 51 0.38 -3.55 -5.78
C PRO A 51 0.56 -4.73 -6.75
N GLU A 52 1.28 -4.53 -7.86
CA GLU A 52 1.59 -5.57 -8.83
C GLU A 52 2.50 -6.69 -8.28
N LEU A 53 3.17 -6.44 -7.14
CA LEU A 53 4.01 -7.44 -6.48
C LEU A 53 3.22 -8.43 -5.60
N ASP A 54 1.91 -8.21 -5.42
CA ASP A 54 1.07 -9.02 -4.53
C ASP A 54 1.19 -10.52 -4.80
N HIS A 55 1.08 -10.94 -6.06
CA HIS A 55 1.15 -12.36 -6.40
C HIS A 55 2.48 -13.00 -5.98
N GLU A 56 3.61 -12.36 -6.29
CA GLU A 56 4.94 -12.88 -5.99
C GLU A 56 5.20 -12.90 -4.47
N LEU A 57 4.90 -11.79 -3.78
CA LEU A 57 5.15 -11.64 -2.36
C LEU A 57 4.22 -12.53 -1.53
N SER A 58 2.95 -12.64 -1.91
CA SER A 58 1.98 -13.53 -1.26
C SER A 58 2.41 -14.98 -1.35
N LYS A 59 2.95 -15.42 -2.50
CA LYS A 59 3.52 -16.77 -2.66
C LYS A 59 4.79 -16.96 -1.82
N LYS A 60 5.72 -16.00 -1.87
CA LYS A 60 7.04 -16.10 -1.21
C LYS A 60 6.97 -16.06 0.31
N PHE A 61 6.07 -15.25 0.85
CA PHE A 61 5.93 -15.01 2.30
C PHE A 61 4.67 -15.62 2.91
N HIS A 62 3.89 -16.39 2.12
CA HIS A 62 2.63 -17.01 2.52
C HIS A 62 1.63 -16.01 3.09
N LEU A 63 1.43 -14.90 2.38
CA LEU A 63 0.54 -13.82 2.79
C LEU A 63 -0.90 -14.12 2.38
N GLN A 64 -1.85 -13.63 3.16
CA GLN A 64 -3.21 -13.37 2.67
C GLN A 64 -3.42 -11.87 2.61
N THR A 65 -3.87 -11.38 1.47
CA THR A 65 -3.93 -9.95 1.18
C THR A 65 -5.33 -9.54 0.74
N ILE A 66 -5.72 -8.32 1.11
CA ILE A 66 -6.86 -7.61 0.50
C ILE A 66 -6.36 -6.23 0.13
N LEU A 67 -6.39 -5.90 -1.16
CA LEU A 67 -6.06 -4.58 -1.68
C LEU A 67 -7.36 -3.88 -2.04
N LEU A 68 -7.74 -2.88 -1.25
CA LEU A 68 -8.92 -2.07 -1.51
C LEU A 68 -8.55 -0.90 -2.42
N ARG A 69 -9.25 -0.79 -3.55
CA ARG A 69 -9.00 0.20 -4.60
C ARG A 69 -10.09 1.28 -4.61
N LYS A 70 -9.77 2.45 -5.16
CA LYS A 70 -10.68 3.62 -5.21
C LYS A 70 -12.02 3.31 -5.88
N ASP A 71 -12.01 2.50 -6.93
CA ASP A 71 -13.18 2.09 -7.71
C ASP A 71 -14.10 1.09 -6.98
N GLN A 72 -13.68 0.58 -5.82
CA GLN A 72 -14.46 -0.39 -5.04
C GLN A 72 -15.26 0.26 -3.88
N ILE A 73 -15.11 1.56 -3.67
CA ILE A 73 -15.82 2.31 -2.60
C ILE A 73 -16.83 3.32 -3.19
N LEU A 74 -16.85 3.51 -4.51
CA LEU A 74 -17.72 4.46 -5.21
C LEU A 74 -18.73 3.76 -6.11
#